data_AF-A0AAE3R441-F1
#
_entry.id   AF-A0AAE3R441-F1
#
_cell.length_a   1.000
_cell.length_b   1.000
_cell.length_c   1.000
_cell.angle_alpha   90.00
_cell.angle_beta   90.00
_cell.angle_gamma   90.00
#
_symmetry.space_group_name_H-M   'P 1'
#
loop_
_entity.id
_entity.type
_entity.pdbx_description
1 polymer ?
#
loop_
_entity_poly.entity_id
_entity_poly.type
_entity_poly.pdbx_seq_one_letter_code
_entity_poly.pdbx_strand_id
1 'polypeptide(L)'
;MVKGDILPFGDYTWQVLSVKDDRALIITENILELRWYHTKFVEVTWVDCALREYLNNEFYNTFSQDEKTKILTVINNNPDSPWFKSKGGEDTTDSIFLLSLEEVCEYFGDSKAKLHHKGSQTWYIDDENNSKRQAKYGNDFHWWRLRSPGYYGRTAASVTKDGYVYVRGNGVYGTPKDSGGLRPALWLSM
;
A
#
# COMPACT_ATOMS: atom_id res chain seq x y z
N MET A 1 -4.47 9.90 -19.64
CA MET A 1 -4.65 9.83 -18.18
C MET A 1 -3.84 10.94 -17.54
N VAL A 2 -4.34 11.55 -16.48
CA VAL A 2 -3.63 12.52 -15.63
C VAL A 2 -3.80 12.15 -14.16
N LYS A 3 -2.93 12.67 -13.28
CA LYS A 3 -3.02 12.44 -11.83
C LYS A 3 -4.39 12.88 -11.30
N GLY A 4 -5.05 11.99 -10.56
CA GLY A 4 -6.38 12.22 -10.00
C GLY A 4 -7.53 11.67 -10.84
N ASP A 5 -7.28 11.26 -12.10
CA ASP A 5 -8.30 10.59 -12.90
C ASP A 5 -8.79 9.31 -12.20
N ILE A 6 -10.07 9.01 -12.38
CA ILE A 6 -10.71 7.76 -11.98
C ILE A 6 -11.00 6.96 -13.24
N LEU A 7 -10.59 5.69 -13.28
CA LEU A 7 -10.82 4.81 -14.42
C LEU A 7 -11.22 3.39 -14.01
N PRO A 8 -12.06 2.71 -14.81
CA PRO A 8 -12.27 1.27 -14.69
C PRO A 8 -11.10 0.50 -15.32
N PHE A 9 -10.66 -0.57 -14.66
CA PHE A 9 -9.70 -1.54 -15.18
C PHE A 9 -9.86 -2.88 -14.45
N GLY A 10 -10.02 -3.99 -15.19
CA GLY A 10 -10.56 -5.21 -14.59
C GLY A 10 -11.97 -4.97 -14.06
N ASP A 11 -12.31 -5.67 -12.98
CA ASP A 11 -13.58 -5.51 -12.27
C ASP A 11 -13.58 -4.36 -11.26
N TYR A 12 -12.57 -3.49 -11.28
CA TYR A 12 -12.33 -2.49 -10.23
C TYR A 12 -12.22 -1.07 -10.76
N THR A 13 -12.45 -0.11 -9.86
CA THR A 13 -12.26 1.33 -10.10
C THR A 13 -10.97 1.80 -9.45
N TRP A 14 -10.17 2.53 -10.22
CA TRP A 14 -8.82 2.93 -9.86
C TRP A 14 -8.63 4.43 -9.95
N GLN A 15 -7.78 4.96 -9.07
CA GLN A 15 -7.30 6.33 -9.08
C GLN A 15 -5.87 6.39 -9.64
N VAL A 16 -5.62 7.32 -10.55
CA VAL A 16 -4.28 7.61 -11.07
C VAL A 16 -3.47 8.41 -10.07
N LEU A 17 -2.36 7.86 -9.61
CA LEU A 17 -1.44 8.50 -8.66
C LEU A 17 -0.31 9.26 -9.36
N SER A 18 0.18 8.74 -10.49
CA SER A 18 1.27 9.32 -11.24
C SER A 18 1.20 8.86 -12.70
N VAL A 19 1.60 9.74 -13.60
CA VAL A 19 1.82 9.43 -15.02
C VAL A 19 3.26 9.83 -15.32
N LYS A 20 4.06 8.89 -15.82
CA LYS A 20 5.47 9.09 -16.16
C LYS A 20 5.73 8.35 -17.46
N ASP A 21 6.19 9.06 -18.49
CA ASP A 21 6.37 8.52 -19.83
C ASP A 21 5.08 7.80 -20.31
N ASP A 22 5.22 6.59 -20.87
CA ASP A 22 4.10 5.77 -21.36
C ASP A 22 3.53 4.81 -20.30
N ARG A 23 3.58 5.21 -19.01
CA ARG A 23 3.00 4.41 -17.92
C ARG A 23 2.32 5.22 -16.84
N ALA A 24 1.32 4.61 -16.21
CA ALA A 24 0.58 5.20 -15.11
C ALA A 24 0.61 4.31 -13.87
N LEU A 25 0.92 4.88 -12.71
CA LEU A 25 0.71 4.22 -11.41
C LEU A 25 -0.73 4.46 -11.00
N ILE A 26 -1.45 3.38 -10.75
CA ILE A 26 -2.82 3.42 -10.27
C ILE A 26 -2.97 2.66 -8.96
N ILE A 27 -3.93 3.07 -8.14
CA ILE A 27 -4.34 2.40 -6.90
C ILE A 27 -5.85 2.25 -6.91
N THR A 28 -6.41 1.20 -6.32
CA THR A 28 -7.86 1.08 -6.21
C THR A 28 -8.45 2.29 -5.48
N GLU A 29 -9.55 2.84 -5.98
CA GLU A 29 -10.16 4.05 -5.40
C GLU A 29 -10.54 3.83 -3.93
N ASN A 30 -11.13 2.68 -3.63
CA ASN A 30 -11.53 2.25 -2.30
C ASN A 30 -10.85 0.93 -1.90
N ILE A 31 -11.05 0.52 -0.65
CA ILE A 31 -10.58 -0.75 -0.12
C ILE A 31 -11.43 -1.87 -0.72
N LEU A 32 -10.78 -2.85 -1.35
CA LEU A 32 -11.47 -3.97 -2.00
C LEU A 32 -11.87 -5.06 -1.01
N GLU A 33 -10.98 -5.37 -0.08
CA GLU A 33 -11.16 -6.45 0.88
C GLU A 33 -10.35 -6.18 2.16
N LEU A 34 -10.70 -6.90 3.23
CA LEU A 34 -9.97 -6.85 4.49
C LEU A 34 -9.14 -8.13 4.65
N ARG A 35 -7.81 -8.00 4.59
CA ARG A 35 -6.89 -9.15 4.67
C ARG A 35 -5.76 -8.95 5.68
N TRP A 36 -5.27 -10.07 6.21
CA TRP A 36 -4.05 -10.07 7.02
C TRP A 36 -2.82 -9.93 6.12
N TYR A 37 -1.75 -9.37 6.68
CA TYR A 37 -0.49 -9.24 5.97
C TYR A 37 0.19 -10.59 5.80
N HIS A 38 0.11 -11.43 6.84
CA HIS A 38 0.63 -12.79 6.84
C HIS A 38 -0.31 -13.72 7.62
N THR A 39 -0.02 -15.02 7.65
CA THR A 39 -0.88 -16.04 8.27
C THR A 39 -0.57 -16.33 9.74
N LYS A 40 0.50 -15.73 10.27
CA LYS A 40 0.98 -15.92 11.65
C LYS A 40 1.52 -14.61 12.21
N PHE A 41 1.48 -14.46 13.53
CA PHE A 41 2.07 -13.31 14.22
C PHE A 41 3.56 -13.55 14.44
N VAL A 42 4.35 -13.31 13.39
CA VAL A 42 5.79 -13.49 13.35
C VAL A 42 6.46 -12.28 12.71
N GLU A 43 7.77 -12.18 12.83
CA GLU A 43 8.53 -11.22 12.02
C GLU A 43 8.47 -11.67 10.56
N VAL A 44 8.07 -10.75 9.68
CA VAL A 44 7.87 -11.04 8.26
C VAL A 44 8.04 -9.76 7.45
N THR A 45 8.68 -9.89 6.29
CA THR A 45 8.96 -8.80 5.34
C THR A 45 7.91 -8.79 4.23
N TRP A 46 7.97 -7.85 3.28
CA TRP A 46 7.09 -7.89 2.10
C TRP A 46 7.35 -9.11 1.21
N VAL A 47 8.62 -9.48 1.02
CA VAL A 47 9.00 -10.60 0.14
C VAL A 47 8.41 -11.93 0.60
N ASP A 48 8.33 -12.15 1.91
CA ASP A 48 7.88 -13.41 2.52
C ASP A 48 6.40 -13.40 2.99
N CYS A 49 5.68 -12.29 2.79
CA CYS A 49 4.31 -12.20 3.29
C CYS A 49 3.30 -12.94 2.40
N ALA A 50 2.25 -13.49 3.03
CA ALA A 50 1.21 -14.21 2.31
C ALA A 50 0.33 -13.27 1.46
N LEU A 51 0.32 -11.98 1.82
CA LEU A 51 -0.44 -10.98 1.09
C LEU A 51 0.16 -10.68 -0.29
N ARG A 52 1.50 -10.60 -0.39
CA ARG A 52 2.20 -10.43 -1.66
C ARG A 52 1.94 -11.60 -2.60
N GLU A 53 2.00 -12.83 -2.07
CA GLU A 53 1.71 -14.06 -2.82
C GLU A 53 0.29 -14.02 -3.39
N TYR A 54 -0.70 -13.70 -2.57
CA TYR A 54 -2.07 -13.55 -3.04
C TYR A 54 -2.24 -12.48 -4.12
N LEU A 55 -1.63 -11.30 -3.94
CA LEU A 55 -1.75 -10.21 -4.90
C LEU A 55 -1.20 -10.60 -6.28
N ASN A 56 -0.06 -11.28 -6.31
CA ASN A 56 0.60 -11.66 -7.57
C ASN A 56 0.15 -13.02 -8.12
N ASN A 57 -0.69 -13.76 -7.38
CA ASN A 57 -1.29 -15.01 -7.83
C ASN A 57 -2.80 -14.87 -7.96
N GLU A 58 -3.56 -15.15 -6.90
CA GLU A 58 -5.02 -15.20 -6.91
C GLU A 58 -5.65 -13.90 -7.46
N PHE A 59 -5.24 -12.74 -6.94
CA PHE A 59 -5.77 -11.45 -7.39
C PHE A 59 -5.31 -11.08 -8.81
N TYR A 60 -4.03 -11.25 -9.13
CA TYR A 60 -3.54 -11.05 -10.51
C TYR A 60 -4.28 -11.95 -11.52
N ASN A 61 -4.69 -13.15 -11.11
CA ASN A 61 -5.40 -14.08 -11.98
C ASN A 61 -6.88 -13.76 -12.22
N THR A 62 -7.45 -12.76 -11.54
CA THR A 62 -8.81 -12.27 -11.85
C THR A 62 -8.84 -11.43 -13.12
N PHE A 63 -7.71 -10.86 -13.53
CA PHE A 63 -7.61 -10.08 -14.78
C PHE A 63 -7.61 -11.01 -16.00
N SER A 64 -8.26 -10.55 -17.07
CA SER A 64 -8.23 -11.21 -18.38
C SER A 64 -6.84 -11.18 -19.00
N GLN A 65 -6.62 -12.01 -20.02
CA GLN A 65 -5.32 -12.07 -20.70
C GLN A 65 -4.94 -10.72 -21.33
N ASP A 66 -5.91 -10.01 -21.93
CA ASP A 66 -5.67 -8.69 -22.53
C ASP A 66 -5.34 -7.64 -21.48
N GLU A 67 -6.00 -7.66 -20.32
CA GLU A 67 -5.69 -6.75 -19.21
C GLU A 67 -4.30 -7.02 -18.65
N LYS A 68 -3.93 -8.29 -18.47
CA LYS A 68 -2.60 -8.69 -18.00
C LYS A 68 -1.49 -8.17 -18.90
N THR A 69 -1.70 -8.04 -20.21
CA THR A 69 -0.71 -7.46 -21.13
C THR A 69 -0.41 -5.98 -20.86
N LYS A 70 -1.33 -5.27 -20.19
CA LYS A 70 -1.17 -3.87 -19.82
C LYS A 70 -0.57 -3.69 -18.42
N ILE A 71 -0.60 -4.72 -17.57
CA ILE A 71 -0.04 -4.67 -16.23
C ILE A 71 1.47 -4.84 -16.32
N LEU A 72 2.21 -3.82 -15.91
CA LEU A 72 3.66 -3.83 -15.90
C LEU A 72 4.17 -4.48 -14.61
N THR A 73 5.09 -5.42 -14.77
CA THR A 73 5.90 -5.93 -13.67
C THR A 73 7.03 -4.94 -13.36
N VAL A 74 7.16 -4.55 -12.10
CA VAL A 74 8.13 -3.54 -11.65
C VAL A 74 8.94 -4.03 -10.47
N ILE A 75 10.11 -3.42 -10.27
CA ILE A 75 10.91 -3.61 -9.06
C ILE A 75 10.37 -2.66 -7.98
N ASN A 76 10.01 -3.22 -6.84
CA ASN A 76 9.60 -2.51 -5.63
C ASN A 76 10.75 -2.53 -4.62
N ASN A 77 11.31 -1.35 -4.36
CA ASN A 77 12.35 -1.21 -3.35
C ASN A 77 11.75 -1.37 -1.95
N ASN A 78 12.28 -2.25 -1.10
CA ASN A 78 11.73 -2.55 0.23
C ASN A 78 12.65 -2.04 1.35
N PRO A 79 12.78 -0.71 1.57
CA PRO A 79 13.67 -0.18 2.58
C PRO A 79 13.23 -0.51 4.01
N ASP A 80 14.20 -0.54 4.91
CA ASP A 80 13.97 -0.65 6.35
C ASP A 80 13.07 0.49 6.86
N SER A 81 12.30 0.22 7.91
CA SER A 81 11.41 1.21 8.51
C SER A 81 12.19 2.46 8.95
N PRO A 82 11.81 3.67 8.50
CA PRO A 82 12.61 4.87 8.77
C PRO A 82 12.72 5.18 10.27
N TRP A 83 11.66 4.88 11.04
CA TRP A 83 11.57 5.20 12.47
C TRP A 83 11.98 4.04 13.39
N PHE A 84 11.84 2.80 12.93
CA PHE A 84 12.00 1.61 13.78
C PHE A 84 13.16 0.71 13.36
N LYS A 85 13.79 0.96 12.21
CA LYS A 85 14.89 0.16 11.65
C LYS A 85 14.54 -1.33 11.49
N SER A 86 13.25 -1.66 11.50
CA SER A 86 12.77 -3.01 11.20
C SER A 86 13.01 -3.32 9.72
N LYS A 87 13.41 -4.55 9.42
CA LYS A 87 13.85 -4.94 8.08
C LYS A 87 12.72 -4.89 7.07
N GLY A 88 12.96 -4.23 5.93
CA GLY A 88 12.02 -4.20 4.80
C GLY A 88 12.06 -5.48 3.97
N GLY A 89 13.21 -6.17 3.99
CA GLY A 89 13.49 -7.34 3.15
C GLY A 89 14.17 -6.96 1.85
N GLU A 90 14.42 -7.95 1.00
CA GLU A 90 14.96 -7.74 -0.34
C GLU A 90 13.94 -7.03 -1.25
N ASP A 91 14.44 -6.36 -2.28
CA ASP A 91 13.60 -5.79 -3.33
C ASP A 91 12.84 -6.89 -4.06
N THR A 92 11.59 -6.60 -4.44
CA THR A 92 10.71 -7.58 -5.09
C THR A 92 10.34 -7.16 -6.49
N THR A 93 10.10 -8.14 -7.34
CA THR A 93 9.56 -7.93 -8.68
C THR A 93 8.08 -8.31 -8.67
N ASP A 94 7.20 -7.33 -8.77
CA ASP A 94 5.75 -7.50 -8.60
C ASP A 94 4.96 -6.86 -9.74
N SER A 95 3.86 -7.50 -10.14
CA SER A 95 2.86 -6.90 -11.03
C SER A 95 1.79 -6.14 -10.24
N ILE A 96 1.47 -6.63 -9.04
CA ILE A 96 0.51 -6.00 -8.13
C ILE A 96 1.11 -5.93 -6.74
N PHE A 97 1.03 -4.75 -6.11
CA PHE A 97 1.68 -4.49 -4.83
C PHE A 97 0.83 -3.56 -3.96
N LEU A 98 1.29 -3.31 -2.73
CA LEU A 98 0.78 -2.23 -1.89
C LEU A 98 1.79 -1.10 -1.88
N LEU A 99 1.32 0.14 -1.73
CA LEU A 99 2.24 1.27 -1.64
C LEU A 99 3.15 1.16 -0.41
N SER A 100 4.35 1.72 -0.51
CA SER A 100 5.26 1.94 0.61
C SER A 100 4.93 3.23 1.36
N LEU A 101 5.55 3.42 2.53
CA LEU A 101 5.52 4.69 3.26
C LEU A 101 6.00 5.87 2.42
N GLU A 102 7.08 5.68 1.66
CA GLU A 102 7.65 6.72 0.80
C GLU A 102 6.71 7.08 -0.34
N GLU A 103 6.11 6.08 -0.98
CA GLU A 103 5.15 6.26 -2.07
C GLU A 103 3.87 6.96 -1.58
N VAL A 104 3.35 6.60 -0.40
CA VAL A 104 2.20 7.31 0.19
C VAL A 104 2.53 8.76 0.50
N CYS A 105 3.73 9.03 1.02
CA CYS A 105 4.22 10.38 1.32
C CYS A 105 4.66 11.18 0.08
N GLU A 106 4.65 10.57 -1.11
CA GLU A 106 4.92 11.23 -2.39
C GLU A 106 3.61 11.49 -3.15
N TYR A 107 2.79 10.45 -3.32
CA TYR A 107 1.69 10.49 -4.27
C TYR A 107 0.45 11.19 -3.74
N PHE A 108 0.22 11.16 -2.43
CA PHE A 108 -0.92 11.82 -1.79
C PHE A 108 -0.61 13.24 -1.29
N GLY A 109 0.48 13.85 -1.76
CA GLY A 109 1.01 15.11 -1.27
C GLY A 109 2.32 14.90 -0.52
N ASP A 110 3.16 15.92 -0.47
CA ASP A 110 4.52 15.79 0.08
C ASP A 110 4.49 15.75 1.61
N SER A 111 4.76 14.55 2.15
CA SER A 111 4.94 14.29 3.57
C SER A 111 6.36 13.74 3.85
N LYS A 112 7.29 13.78 2.87
CA LYS A 112 8.59 13.11 2.95
C LYS A 112 9.46 13.65 4.08
N ALA A 113 9.47 14.97 4.26
CA ALA A 113 10.22 15.61 5.35
C ALA A 113 9.78 15.07 6.73
N LYS A 114 8.47 14.91 6.95
CA LYS A 114 7.90 14.37 8.20
C LYS A 114 8.18 12.86 8.36
N LEU A 115 8.34 12.13 7.25
CA LEU A 115 8.72 10.71 7.26
C LEU A 115 10.18 10.51 7.66
N HIS A 116 11.10 11.34 7.18
CA HIS A 116 12.53 11.18 7.52
C HIS A 116 12.95 11.94 8.78
N HIS A 117 12.20 12.97 9.17
CA HIS A 117 12.41 13.73 10.40
C HIS A 117 11.23 13.54 11.35
N LYS A 118 11.36 12.54 12.22
CA LYS A 118 10.32 12.15 13.19
C LYS A 118 9.92 13.28 14.15
N GLY A 119 10.74 14.30 14.38
CA GLY A 119 10.39 15.46 15.21
C GLY A 119 9.75 15.08 16.54
N SER A 120 8.58 15.67 16.84
CA SER A 120 7.75 15.34 18.00
C SER A 120 6.68 14.27 17.72
N GLN A 121 6.63 13.71 16.49
CA GLN A 121 5.69 12.66 16.14
C GLN A 121 5.97 11.40 16.96
N THR A 122 4.93 10.78 17.51
CA THR A 122 5.09 9.54 18.29
C THR A 122 5.10 8.32 17.38
N TRP A 123 4.02 8.10 16.63
CA TRP A 123 3.80 6.86 15.87
C TRP A 123 3.19 7.03 14.46
N TYR A 124 2.72 8.24 14.13
CA TYR A 124 2.12 8.57 12.84
C TYR A 124 2.51 9.97 12.36
N ILE A 125 2.33 10.22 11.07
CA ILE A 125 2.34 11.56 10.46
C ILE A 125 0.89 12.00 10.34
N ASP A 126 0.59 13.15 10.94
CA ASP A 126 -0.67 13.88 10.83
C ASP A 126 -0.38 15.22 10.16
N ASP A 127 -0.99 15.44 9.00
CA ASP A 127 -0.73 16.63 8.19
C ASP A 127 -1.90 17.00 7.26
N GLU A 128 -1.73 18.10 6.53
CA GLU A 128 -2.71 18.64 5.59
C GLU A 128 -3.10 17.69 4.44
N ASN A 129 -2.36 16.60 4.22
CA ASN A 129 -2.61 15.63 3.16
C ASN A 129 -3.49 14.46 3.61
N ASN A 130 -3.91 14.42 4.88
CA ASN A 130 -4.71 13.33 5.45
C ASN A 130 -5.96 12.99 4.62
N SER A 131 -6.76 13.98 4.24
CA SER A 131 -8.00 13.78 3.49
C SER A 131 -7.79 13.10 2.14
N LYS A 132 -6.62 13.27 1.52
CA LYS A 132 -6.26 12.65 0.25
C LYS A 132 -5.97 11.15 0.38
N ARG A 133 -5.57 10.70 1.58
CA ARG A 133 -5.19 9.31 1.86
C ARG A 133 -6.33 8.44 2.38
N GLN A 134 -7.48 9.03 2.69
CA GLN A 134 -8.64 8.31 3.20
C GLN A 134 -9.20 7.36 2.13
N ALA A 135 -9.72 6.22 2.57
CA ALA A 135 -10.37 5.25 1.71
C ALA A 135 -11.51 4.57 2.46
N LYS A 136 -12.53 4.11 1.74
CA LYS A 136 -13.69 3.45 2.33
C LYS A 136 -13.64 1.95 2.13
N TYR A 137 -14.20 1.21 3.08
CA TYR A 137 -14.62 -0.18 2.91
C TYR A 137 -16.13 -0.23 3.11
N GLY A 138 -16.88 -0.55 2.05
CA GLY A 138 -18.32 -0.28 2.02
C GLY A 138 -18.60 1.22 2.10
N ASN A 139 -19.39 1.64 3.09
CA ASN A 139 -19.79 3.04 3.25
C ASN A 139 -18.89 3.84 4.21
N ASP A 140 -18.05 3.16 4.99
CA ASP A 140 -17.30 3.76 6.09
C ASP A 140 -15.82 3.92 5.76
N PHE A 141 -15.21 5.00 6.25
CA PHE A 141 -13.77 5.15 6.19
C PHE A 141 -13.09 4.07 7.04
N HIS A 142 -12.11 3.41 6.45
CA HIS A 142 -11.36 2.34 7.08
C HIS A 142 -9.87 2.54 6.87
N TRP A 143 -9.07 1.98 7.76
CA TRP A 143 -7.62 1.98 7.62
C TRP A 143 -7.18 0.96 6.56
N TRP A 144 -6.05 1.21 5.89
CA TRP A 144 -5.52 0.34 4.84
C TRP A 144 -4.01 0.13 4.95
N ARG A 145 -3.53 -1.05 4.55
CA ARG A 145 -2.16 -1.53 4.77
C ARG A 145 -1.20 -1.07 3.67
N LEU A 146 0.06 -0.93 4.07
CA LEU A 146 1.22 -0.67 3.21
C LEU A 146 2.15 -1.87 3.20
N ARG A 147 3.04 -1.97 2.20
CA ARG A 147 4.10 -3.00 2.17
C ARG A 147 5.26 -2.72 3.11
N SER A 148 5.43 -1.46 3.54
CA SER A 148 6.55 -1.08 4.40
C SER A 148 6.44 -1.70 5.80
N PRO A 149 7.56 -2.15 6.39
CA PRO A 149 7.57 -2.66 7.76
C PRO A 149 7.28 -1.54 8.77
N GLY A 150 6.55 -1.90 9.83
CA GLY A 150 6.32 -1.06 10.98
C GLY A 150 7.32 -1.34 12.10
N TYR A 151 6.80 -1.47 13.31
CA TYR A 151 7.53 -1.78 14.54
C TYR A 151 7.82 -3.28 14.73
N TYR A 152 9.06 -3.58 15.14
CA TYR A 152 9.58 -4.92 15.46
C TYR A 152 9.40 -5.98 14.38
N GLY A 153 9.22 -5.61 13.11
CA GLY A 153 8.97 -6.56 12.01
C GLY A 153 7.66 -7.37 12.12
N ARG A 154 6.86 -7.18 13.17
CA ARG A 154 5.58 -7.88 13.41
C ARG A 154 4.36 -7.01 13.11
N THR A 155 4.61 -5.82 12.57
CA THR A 155 3.59 -4.90 12.11
C THR A 155 3.96 -4.41 10.72
N ALA A 156 2.95 -4.10 9.92
CA ALA A 156 3.08 -3.43 8.64
C ALA A 156 2.52 -2.02 8.77
N ALA A 157 3.20 -1.04 8.18
CA ALA A 157 2.74 0.34 8.15
C ALA A 157 1.36 0.42 7.48
N SER A 158 0.61 1.48 7.78
CA SER A 158 -0.75 1.65 7.28
C SER A 158 -1.13 3.12 7.22
N VAL A 159 -2.24 3.42 6.55
CA VAL A 159 -2.94 4.69 6.67
C VAL A 159 -4.17 4.49 7.53
N THR A 160 -4.40 5.38 8.50
CA THR A 160 -5.59 5.31 9.38
C THR A 160 -6.87 5.71 8.63
N LYS A 161 -8.04 5.45 9.22
CA LYS A 161 -9.33 5.93 8.66
C LYS A 161 -9.39 7.45 8.49
N ASP A 162 -8.63 8.18 9.31
CA ASP A 162 -8.54 9.64 9.28
C ASP A 162 -7.44 10.13 8.33
N GLY A 163 -6.73 9.21 7.65
CA GLY A 163 -5.72 9.53 6.63
C GLY A 163 -4.30 9.70 7.15
N TYR A 164 -4.04 9.40 8.43
CA TYR A 164 -2.72 9.57 9.02
C TYR A 164 -1.78 8.47 8.55
N VAL A 165 -0.53 8.80 8.24
CA VAL A 165 0.47 7.77 7.88
C VAL A 165 0.97 7.13 9.17
N TYR A 166 0.43 5.97 9.51
CA TYR A 166 0.77 5.24 10.72
C TYR A 166 2.01 4.37 10.52
N VAL A 167 3.18 4.98 10.77
CA VAL A 167 4.50 4.38 10.57
C VAL A 167 4.74 3.20 11.53
N ARG A 168 4.21 3.26 12.76
CA ARG A 168 4.28 2.12 13.70
C ARG A 168 3.57 0.90 13.14
N GLY A 169 2.49 1.13 12.40
CA GLY A 169 1.76 0.09 11.70
C GLY A 169 0.87 -0.76 12.61
N ASN A 170 0.16 -1.67 11.95
CA ASN A 170 -0.76 -2.62 12.57
C ASN A 170 -0.20 -4.05 12.47
N GLY A 171 -0.59 -4.92 13.40
CA GLY A 171 -0.13 -6.30 13.46
C GLY A 171 -0.27 -7.03 12.12
N VAL A 172 0.74 -7.83 11.77
CA VAL A 172 0.73 -8.61 10.52
C VAL A 172 -0.33 -9.72 10.53
N TYR A 173 -0.71 -10.16 11.73
CA TYR A 173 -1.72 -11.17 12.02
C TYR A 173 -2.17 -11.01 13.48
N GLY A 174 -3.33 -11.53 13.87
CA GLY A 174 -3.69 -11.65 15.29
C GLY A 174 -5.18 -11.57 15.59
N THR A 175 -5.48 -11.27 16.86
CA THR A 175 -6.82 -11.02 17.38
C THR A 175 -6.89 -9.63 18.05
N PRO A 176 -8.03 -8.92 17.97
CA PRO A 176 -9.27 -9.28 17.27
C PRO A 176 -9.11 -9.30 15.73
N LYS A 177 -10.14 -9.81 15.03
CA LYS A 177 -10.19 -10.03 13.57
C LYS A 177 -10.15 -8.74 12.71
N ASP A 178 -9.43 -7.71 13.12
CA ASP A 178 -9.31 -6.50 12.31
C ASP A 178 -8.26 -6.71 11.21
N SER A 179 -8.69 -7.42 10.16
CA SER A 179 -7.92 -7.51 8.92
C SER A 179 -7.92 -6.14 8.25
N GLY A 180 -6.77 -5.75 7.72
CA GLY A 180 -6.57 -4.37 7.28
C GLY A 180 -7.02 -4.21 5.85
N GLY A 181 -7.44 -3.00 5.49
CA GLY A 181 -7.91 -2.72 4.15
C GLY A 181 -6.83 -2.93 3.09
N LEU A 182 -7.20 -3.64 2.03
CA LEU A 182 -6.38 -3.84 0.84
C LEU A 182 -6.69 -2.76 -0.19
N ARG A 183 -5.68 -1.96 -0.53
CA ARG A 183 -5.68 -1.08 -1.71
C ARG A 183 -4.53 -1.46 -2.64
N PRO A 184 -4.74 -2.45 -3.53
CA PRO A 184 -3.75 -2.82 -4.52
C PRO A 184 -3.36 -1.63 -5.39
N ALA A 185 -2.09 -1.59 -5.78
CA ALA A 185 -1.52 -0.67 -6.75
C ALA A 185 -0.80 -1.46 -7.84
N LEU A 186 -0.80 -0.92 -9.04
CA LEU A 186 -0.09 -1.48 -10.19
C LEU A 186 0.31 -0.39 -11.17
N TRP A 187 1.28 -0.70 -12.03
CA TRP A 187 1.63 0.16 -13.17
C TRP A 187 0.94 -0.34 -14.42
N LEU A 188 0.26 0.55 -15.14
CA LEU A 188 -0.29 0.29 -16.46
C LEU A 188 0.63 0.85 -17.55
N SER A 189 0.83 0.10 -18.63
CA SER A 189 1.24 0.69 -19.90
C SER A 189 0.09 1.50 -20.50
N MET A 190 0.42 2.65 -21.07
CA MET A 190 -0.51 3.53 -21.77
C MET A 190 -0.44 3.37 -23.28
#